data_AF-A0AA42UB02-F1
#
_entry.id   AF-A0AA42UB02-F1
#
_cell.length_a   1.000
_cell.length_b   1.000
_cell.length_c   1.000
_cell.angle_alpha   90.00
_cell.angle_beta   90.00
_cell.angle_gamma   90.00
#
_symmetry.space_group_name_H-M   'P 1'
#
loop_
_entity.id
_entity.type
_entity.pdbx_description
1 polymer ?
#
loop_
_entity_poly.entity_id
_entity_poly.type
_entity_poly.pdbx_seq_one_letter_code
_entity_poly.pdbx_strand_id
1 'polypeptide(L)'
;MRTLKDSDKTEIHNHSYWLNTEGFIKNNPLQLNSINGLEDIANIISLYRIKSRLQIPCSHFLKKKIRGNCKKNEHKLTPFIKLDLSHKYPNSKGGMNVPENIMIAPSFINKMNKDKIPENDAFEMFNGHSLSKKRKDMPHSLINSIVRNYSDDEVNALFCKIGKLPRIKNGQSRYLNADAVFNQVFIFDLLNAELIRLKERTILYCLKYICKLFRNKIIKFKGKRVTFITCYFDMIALAFFHAYLRGDPERFLSRIKRFVWVMENGKKTMLRVRALFSSLSLFRRYCKKHLSISVSDPASAKESILDIYAKFFAVKPSYISDEGYPRWIRKC
;
A
#
# COMPACT_ATOMS: atom_id res chain seq x y z
N MET A 1 -27.26 23.15 9.18
CA MET A 1 -26.36 22.12 8.60
C MET A 1 -26.76 21.91 7.14
N ARG A 2 -25.84 21.92 6.16
CA ARG A 2 -26.19 21.79 4.74
C ARG A 2 -26.62 20.34 4.48
N THR A 3 -27.86 20.09 4.07
CA THR A 3 -28.37 18.77 3.68
C THR A 3 -28.01 18.49 2.22
N LEU A 4 -27.47 17.30 1.93
CA LEU A 4 -27.26 16.83 0.57
C LEU A 4 -28.59 16.50 -0.10
N LYS A 5 -28.75 16.86 -1.37
CA LYS A 5 -29.91 16.50 -2.17
C LYS A 5 -29.98 14.98 -2.32
N ASP A 6 -31.17 14.41 -2.39
CA ASP A 6 -31.33 12.95 -2.50
C ASP A 6 -30.69 12.38 -3.77
N SER A 7 -30.68 13.15 -4.86
CA SER A 7 -29.98 12.79 -6.10
C SER A 7 -28.47 12.61 -5.90
N ASP A 8 -27.84 13.43 -5.05
CA ASP A 8 -26.41 13.31 -4.73
C ASP A 8 -26.14 12.08 -3.85
N LYS A 9 -27.06 11.75 -2.92
CA LYS A 9 -26.98 10.53 -2.11
C LYS A 9 -27.10 9.28 -2.98
N THR A 10 -28.03 9.26 -3.94
CA THR A 10 -28.18 8.17 -4.92
C THR A 10 -26.92 8.01 -5.77
N GLU A 11 -26.30 9.11 -6.18
CA GLU A 11 -25.02 9.08 -6.91
C GLU A 11 -23.90 8.43 -6.08
N ILE A 12 -23.81 8.77 -4.80
CA ILE A 12 -22.81 8.19 -3.89
C ILE A 12 -23.04 6.68 -3.72
N HIS A 13 -24.29 6.27 -3.49
CA HIS A 13 -24.67 4.87 -3.33
C HIS A 13 -24.27 4.00 -4.54
N ASN A 14 -24.44 4.54 -5.76
CA ASN A 14 -24.11 3.82 -6.99
C ASN A 14 -22.62 3.92 -7.37
N HIS A 15 -21.82 4.66 -6.60
CA HIS A 15 -20.40 4.83 -6.88
C HIS A 15 -19.61 3.59 -6.45
N SER A 16 -18.58 3.23 -7.23
CA SER A 16 -17.76 2.05 -6.94
C SER A 16 -17.09 2.08 -5.57
N TYR A 17 -16.83 3.27 -5.01
CA TYR A 17 -16.25 3.39 -3.68
C TYR A 17 -17.24 2.94 -2.60
N TRP A 18 -18.51 3.29 -2.73
CA TRP A 18 -19.56 2.82 -1.83
C TRP A 18 -19.71 1.31 -1.92
N LEU A 19 -19.85 0.77 -3.14
CA LEU A 19 -20.02 -0.66 -3.37
C LEU A 19 -18.85 -1.49 -2.81
N ASN A 20 -17.62 -1.00 -2.96
CA ASN A 20 -16.44 -1.67 -2.38
C ASN A 20 -16.42 -1.58 -0.84
N THR A 21 -16.81 -0.44 -0.25
CA THR A 21 -16.95 -0.30 1.20
C THR A 21 -18.03 -1.21 1.76
N GLU A 22 -19.17 -1.31 1.09
CA GLU A 22 -20.22 -2.28 1.41
C GLU A 22 -19.68 -3.71 1.36
N GLY A 23 -18.91 -4.06 0.33
CA GLY A 23 -18.24 -5.36 0.24
C GLY A 23 -17.30 -5.65 1.42
N PHE A 24 -16.53 -4.65 1.87
CA PHE A 24 -15.67 -4.79 3.06
C PHE A 24 -16.47 -5.12 4.31
N ILE A 25 -17.57 -4.41 4.53
CA ILE A 25 -18.41 -4.60 5.71
C ILE A 25 -19.16 -5.94 5.62
N LYS A 26 -19.75 -6.29 4.46
CA LYS A 26 -20.45 -7.58 4.25
C LYS A 26 -19.57 -8.80 4.51
N ASN A 27 -18.33 -8.74 4.01
CA ASN A 27 -17.39 -9.86 4.09
C ASN A 27 -16.71 -9.98 5.45
N ASN A 28 -16.98 -9.07 6.39
CA ASN A 28 -16.47 -9.14 7.73
C ASN A 28 -17.39 -10.01 8.61
N PRO A 29 -16.88 -10.96 9.42
CA PRO A 29 -17.69 -11.74 10.36
C PRO A 29 -18.54 -10.91 11.33
N LEU A 30 -18.11 -9.68 11.65
CA LEU A 30 -18.81 -8.75 12.54
C LEU A 30 -19.84 -7.86 11.82
N GLN A 31 -19.76 -7.79 10.49
CA GLN A 31 -20.59 -6.92 9.64
C GLN A 31 -20.65 -5.47 10.15
N LEU A 32 -21.82 -4.91 10.48
CA LEU A 32 -21.90 -3.52 10.96
C LEU A 32 -21.12 -3.29 12.26
N ASN A 33 -20.86 -4.32 13.05
CA ASN A 33 -20.03 -4.18 14.26
C ASN A 33 -18.52 -4.17 13.97
N SER A 34 -18.12 -4.23 12.69
CA SER A 34 -16.72 -4.02 12.27
C SER A 34 -16.31 -2.55 12.22
N ILE A 35 -17.26 -1.61 12.31
CA ILE A 35 -17.02 -0.16 12.40
C ILE A 35 -17.34 0.35 13.82
N ASN A 36 -16.76 1.48 14.21
CA ASN A 36 -17.13 2.21 15.43
C ASN A 36 -18.30 3.16 15.20
N GLY A 37 -18.43 3.71 13.99
CA GLY A 37 -19.53 4.59 13.61
C GLY A 37 -19.52 4.92 12.13
N LEU A 38 -20.51 5.70 11.67
CA LEU A 38 -20.63 6.07 10.26
C LEU A 38 -19.41 6.83 9.73
N GLU A 39 -18.71 7.53 10.61
CA GLU A 39 -17.43 8.18 10.33
C GLU A 39 -16.41 7.25 9.66
N ASP A 40 -16.34 5.98 10.07
CA ASP A 40 -15.42 5.00 9.49
C ASP A 40 -15.77 4.69 8.03
N ILE A 41 -17.06 4.68 7.68
CA ILE A 41 -17.52 4.51 6.29
C ILE A 41 -17.04 5.67 5.43
N ALA A 42 -17.19 6.91 5.91
CA ALA A 42 -16.69 8.10 5.23
C ALA A 42 -15.17 8.03 5.02
N ASN A 43 -14.45 7.60 6.06
CA ASN A 43 -12.99 7.47 6.02
C ASN A 43 -12.52 6.39 5.04
N ILE A 44 -13.18 5.23 4.97
CA ILE A 44 -12.87 4.19 3.98
C ILE A 44 -13.12 4.71 2.55
N ILE A 45 -14.23 5.43 2.32
CA ILE A 45 -14.50 6.05 1.01
C ILE A 45 -13.42 7.08 0.66
N SER A 46 -12.94 7.85 1.63
CA SER A 46 -11.81 8.76 1.46
C SER A 46 -10.51 8.00 1.10
N LEU A 47 -10.24 6.85 1.72
CA LEU A 47 -9.11 5.99 1.35
C LEU A 47 -9.22 5.49 -0.10
N TYR A 48 -10.42 5.11 -0.58
CA TYR A 48 -10.63 4.78 -1.99
C TYR A 48 -10.36 5.97 -2.93
N ARG A 49 -10.73 7.18 -2.51
CA ARG A 49 -10.44 8.42 -3.26
C ARG A 49 -8.94 8.72 -3.31
N ILE A 50 -8.20 8.50 -2.22
CA ILE A 50 -6.74 8.64 -2.19
C ILE A 50 -6.10 7.57 -3.08
N LYS A 51 -6.48 6.31 -2.89
CA LYS A 51 -5.99 5.17 -3.66
C LYS A 51 -6.17 5.40 -5.17
N SER A 52 -7.33 5.86 -5.61
CA SER A 52 -7.60 6.07 -7.04
C SER A 52 -6.69 7.12 -7.69
N ARG A 53 -6.28 8.15 -6.94
CA ARG A 53 -5.31 9.17 -7.40
C ARG A 53 -3.92 8.56 -7.55
N LEU A 54 -3.52 7.70 -6.61
CA LEU A 54 -2.19 7.06 -6.58
C LEU A 54 -2.02 5.97 -7.66
N GLN A 55 -3.12 5.37 -8.10
CA GLN A 55 -3.07 4.30 -9.11
C GLN A 55 -2.86 4.79 -10.56
N ILE A 56 -2.94 6.11 -10.81
CA ILE A 56 -2.77 6.76 -12.12
C ILE A 56 -3.48 6.01 -13.26
N PRO A 57 -4.78 6.26 -13.48
CA PRO A 57 -5.55 5.56 -14.49
C PRO A 57 -5.13 5.98 -15.91
N CYS A 58 -4.79 5.02 -16.76
CA CYS A 58 -4.34 5.23 -18.13
C CYS A 58 -5.06 4.30 -19.13
N SER A 59 -5.28 4.77 -20.36
CA SER A 59 -5.77 3.94 -21.47
C SER A 59 -4.70 3.73 -22.54
N HIS A 60 -3.69 4.59 -22.56
CA HIS A 60 -2.56 4.53 -23.47
C HIS A 60 -1.26 4.65 -22.69
N PHE A 61 -0.28 3.87 -23.13
CA PHE A 61 1.06 3.89 -22.59
C PHE A 61 2.06 3.78 -23.74
N LEU A 62 3.00 4.72 -23.82
CA LEU A 62 3.95 4.84 -24.95
C LEU A 62 3.26 4.82 -26.31
N LYS A 63 2.17 5.60 -26.45
CA LYS A 63 1.32 5.67 -27.65
C LYS A 63 0.66 4.34 -28.05
N LYS A 64 0.77 3.28 -27.24
CA LYS A 64 0.07 2.01 -27.44
C LYS A 64 -1.16 1.93 -26.53
N LYS A 65 -2.30 1.53 -27.10
CA LYS A 65 -3.53 1.28 -26.33
C LYS A 65 -3.31 0.11 -25.37
N ILE A 66 -3.59 0.31 -24.09
CA ILE A 66 -3.63 -0.77 -23.11
C ILE A 66 -4.95 -1.50 -23.33
N ARG A 67 -4.91 -2.67 -23.98
CA ARG A 67 -6.12 -3.49 -24.16
C ARG A 67 -6.42 -4.23 -22.86
N GLY A 68 -7.62 -4.07 -22.34
CA GLY A 68 -8.12 -4.95 -21.29
C GLY A 68 -8.29 -6.38 -21.83
N ASN A 69 -8.23 -7.38 -20.95
CA ASN A 69 -8.35 -8.80 -21.34
C ASN A 69 -9.71 -9.19 -21.94
N CYS A 70 -10.73 -8.31 -21.88
CA CYS A 70 -12.08 -8.59 -22.40
C CYS A 70 -12.54 -7.48 -23.36
N LYS A 71 -13.12 -7.85 -24.51
CA LYS A 71 -13.72 -6.93 -25.50
C LYS A 71 -14.75 -5.96 -24.88
N LYS A 72 -15.50 -6.39 -23.85
CA LYS A 72 -16.46 -5.54 -23.11
C LYS A 72 -15.82 -4.42 -22.26
N ASN A 73 -14.51 -4.46 -22.04
CA ASN A 73 -13.78 -3.51 -21.18
C ASN A 73 -12.75 -2.66 -21.95
N GLU A 74 -12.84 -2.57 -23.28
CA GLU A 74 -11.86 -1.85 -24.10
C GLU A 74 -11.72 -0.35 -23.81
N HIS A 75 -12.74 0.25 -23.18
CA HIS A 75 -12.75 1.65 -22.75
C HIS A 75 -12.40 1.84 -21.27
N LYS A 76 -12.11 0.76 -20.53
CA LYS A 76 -11.84 0.83 -19.09
C LYS A 76 -10.39 1.25 -18.86
N LEU A 77 -10.21 2.36 -18.15
CA LEU A 77 -8.87 2.80 -17.74
C LEU A 77 -8.21 1.72 -16.87
N THR A 78 -6.96 1.43 -17.18
CA THR A 78 -6.12 0.50 -16.42
C THR A 78 -5.29 1.30 -15.42
N PRO A 79 -5.26 0.92 -14.13
CA PRO A 79 -4.38 1.58 -13.18
C PRO A 79 -2.92 1.30 -13.54
N PHE A 80 -2.06 2.31 -13.65
CA PHE A 80 -0.64 2.12 -13.90
C PHE A 80 0.01 1.28 -12.79
N ILE A 81 -0.33 1.54 -11.53
CA ILE A 81 0.08 0.77 -10.35
C ILE A 81 -1.13 0.11 -9.71
N LYS A 82 -1.03 -1.18 -9.39
CA LYS A 82 -2.12 -1.91 -8.72
C LYS A 82 -1.99 -1.78 -7.20
N LEU A 83 -2.94 -1.06 -6.60
CA LEU A 83 -3.03 -0.82 -5.16
C LEU A 83 -4.35 -1.35 -4.61
N ASP A 84 -4.30 -1.90 -3.41
CA ASP A 84 -5.45 -2.37 -2.62
C ASP A 84 -5.54 -1.59 -1.31
N LEU A 85 -6.73 -1.58 -0.71
CA LEU A 85 -6.86 -1.28 0.72
C LEU A 85 -6.63 -2.61 1.45
N SER A 86 -5.55 -2.67 2.22
CA SER A 86 -5.10 -3.85 2.96
C SER A 86 -5.30 -3.66 4.44
N HIS A 87 -5.96 -4.61 5.09
CA HIS A 87 -6.09 -4.59 6.54
C HIS A 87 -4.84 -5.16 7.22
N LYS A 88 -4.39 -4.56 8.32
CA LYS A 88 -3.36 -5.12 9.21
C LYS A 88 -3.91 -6.39 9.86
N TYR A 89 -5.00 -6.27 10.61
CA TYR A 89 -5.77 -7.43 11.05
C TYR A 89 -6.78 -7.80 9.96
N PRO A 90 -6.75 -9.02 9.39
CA PRO A 90 -7.56 -9.37 8.23
C PRO A 90 -9.07 -9.20 8.44
N ASN A 91 -9.73 -8.54 7.49
CA ASN A 91 -11.18 -8.31 7.51
C ASN A 91 -11.99 -9.62 7.60
N SER A 92 -11.58 -10.65 6.86
CA SER A 92 -12.22 -11.98 6.86
C SER A 92 -12.07 -12.74 8.18
N LYS A 93 -11.21 -12.27 9.10
CA LYS A 93 -10.99 -12.84 10.43
C LYS A 93 -11.57 -11.96 11.55
N GLY A 94 -12.35 -10.92 11.22
CA GLY A 94 -12.94 -10.00 12.20
C GLY A 94 -12.11 -8.75 12.48
N GLY A 95 -11.12 -8.44 11.63
CA GLY A 95 -10.40 -7.17 11.70
C GLY A 95 -11.32 -5.99 11.43
N MET A 96 -11.17 -4.91 12.18
CA MET A 96 -12.06 -3.76 12.09
C MET A 96 -11.92 -3.01 10.75
N ASN A 97 -13.04 -2.48 10.27
CA ASN A 97 -13.15 -1.59 9.13
C ASN A 97 -12.95 -0.13 9.57
N VAL A 98 -11.79 0.15 10.15
CA VAL A 98 -11.39 1.48 10.63
C VAL A 98 -10.12 1.94 9.90
N PRO A 99 -9.93 3.25 9.66
CA PRO A 99 -8.80 3.76 8.87
C PRO A 99 -7.42 3.45 9.48
N GLU A 100 -7.33 3.17 10.78
CA GLU A 100 -6.10 2.78 11.50
C GLU A 100 -5.70 1.32 11.22
N ASN A 101 -6.68 0.46 10.92
CA ASN A 101 -6.46 -0.94 10.57
C ASN A 101 -6.23 -1.13 9.08
N ILE A 102 -6.44 -0.10 8.25
CA ILE A 102 -6.39 -0.19 6.78
C ILE A 102 -5.23 0.65 6.26
N MET A 103 -4.47 0.10 5.31
CA MET A 103 -3.38 0.78 4.60
C MET A 103 -3.56 0.65 3.10
N ILE A 104 -3.24 1.70 2.33
CA ILE A 104 -3.12 1.63 0.88
C ILE A 104 -1.78 0.97 0.55
N ALA A 105 -1.83 -0.26 0.05
CA ALA A 105 -0.63 -1.06 -0.20
C ALA A 105 -0.60 -1.62 -1.63
N PRO A 106 0.59 -1.99 -2.15
CA PRO A 106 0.68 -2.71 -3.42
C PRO A 106 -0.14 -3.99 -3.37
N SER A 107 -1.01 -4.24 -4.38
CA SER A 107 -1.87 -5.43 -4.41
C SER A 107 -1.07 -6.74 -4.33
N PHE A 108 0.19 -6.73 -4.77
CA PHE A 108 1.12 -7.85 -4.61
C PHE A 108 1.34 -8.23 -3.14
N ILE A 109 1.58 -7.25 -2.25
CA ILE A 109 1.76 -7.50 -0.81
C ILE A 109 0.46 -8.02 -0.19
N ASN A 110 -0.67 -7.42 -0.55
CA ASN A 110 -1.98 -7.87 -0.08
C ASN A 110 -2.23 -9.36 -0.40
N LYS A 111 -1.93 -9.77 -1.63
CA LYS A 111 -2.05 -11.17 -2.08
C LYS A 111 -1.08 -12.11 -1.38
N MET A 112 0.10 -11.64 -1.01
CA MET A 112 1.05 -12.43 -0.22
C MET A 112 0.55 -12.68 1.20
N ASN A 113 -0.03 -11.64 1.81
CA ASN A 113 -0.53 -11.69 3.19
C ASN A 113 -1.86 -12.44 3.31
N LYS A 114 -2.72 -12.42 2.28
CA LYS A 114 -4.05 -13.05 2.27
C LYS A 114 -4.85 -12.73 3.54
N ASP A 115 -5.27 -13.75 4.27
CA ASP A 115 -6.07 -13.69 5.48
C ASP A 115 -5.29 -14.10 6.73
N LYS A 116 -3.96 -14.24 6.65
CA LYS A 116 -3.22 -14.66 7.83
C LYS A 116 -3.06 -13.50 8.81
N ILE A 117 -3.39 -13.77 10.06
CA ILE A 117 -3.34 -12.82 11.16
C ILE A 117 -1.89 -12.38 11.40
N PRO A 118 -1.64 -11.11 11.78
CA PRO A 118 -0.33 -10.65 12.23
C PRO A 118 0.24 -11.58 13.31
N GLU A 119 1.54 -11.83 13.26
CA GLU A 119 2.21 -12.51 14.37
C GLU A 119 2.05 -11.62 15.60
N ASN A 120 1.20 -12.02 16.55
CA ASN A 120 0.99 -11.26 17.80
C ASN A 120 2.35 -11.05 18.44
N ASP A 121 2.87 -9.85 18.31
CA ASP A 121 4.13 -9.47 18.93
C ASP A 121 3.85 -8.65 20.18
N ALA A 122 4.88 -8.49 21.00
CA ALA A 122 4.83 -7.65 22.19
C ALA A 122 4.65 -6.15 21.85
N PHE A 123 4.59 -5.77 20.57
CA PHE A 123 4.46 -4.40 20.10
C PHE A 123 3.08 -4.20 19.48
N GLU A 124 2.10 -3.85 20.32
CA GLU A 124 0.68 -3.66 19.96
C GLU A 124 0.42 -2.88 18.65
N MET A 125 1.33 -1.99 18.25
CA MET A 125 1.25 -1.22 16.99
C MET A 125 1.13 -2.08 15.71
N PHE A 126 1.63 -3.32 15.71
CA PHE A 126 1.61 -4.21 14.54
C PHE A 126 0.46 -5.22 14.53
N ASN A 127 -0.25 -5.39 15.64
CA ASN A 127 -1.30 -6.41 15.78
C ASN A 127 -2.58 -6.06 14.99
N GLY A 128 -2.76 -4.78 14.63
CA GLY A 128 -3.98 -4.30 14.00
C GLY A 128 -5.16 -4.25 14.98
N HIS A 129 -6.34 -3.86 14.50
CA HIS A 129 -7.53 -3.72 15.34
C HIS A 129 -8.51 -4.87 15.07
N SER A 130 -8.84 -5.64 16.10
CA SER A 130 -9.90 -6.66 16.08
C SER A 130 -10.80 -6.48 17.30
N LEU A 131 -12.09 -6.81 17.16
CA LEU A 131 -13.02 -6.81 18.28
C LEU A 131 -13.69 -8.18 18.43
N SER A 132 -13.85 -8.61 19.68
CA SER A 132 -14.77 -9.68 20.03
C SER A 132 -16.14 -9.08 20.34
N LYS A 133 -16.87 -8.68 19.28
CA LYS A 133 -18.26 -8.23 19.38
C LYS A 133 -19.18 -9.30 18.78
N LYS A 134 -20.42 -9.37 19.27
CA LYS A 134 -21.46 -10.16 18.57
C LYS A 134 -21.66 -9.57 17.18
N ARG A 135 -21.90 -10.42 16.18
CA ARG A 135 -22.21 -10.00 14.81
C ARG A 135 -23.45 -9.09 14.82
N LYS A 136 -23.43 -8.02 14.03
CA LYS A 136 -24.61 -7.17 13.78
C LYS A 136 -24.97 -7.24 12.31
N ASP A 137 -26.06 -7.94 12.03
CA ASP A 137 -26.44 -8.34 10.67
C ASP A 137 -26.70 -7.16 9.73
N MET A 138 -26.28 -7.36 8.49
CA MET A 138 -26.46 -6.47 7.36
C MET A 138 -27.20 -7.23 6.24
N PRO A 139 -28.49 -7.59 6.44
CA PRO A 139 -29.22 -8.52 5.57
C PRO A 139 -29.54 -7.95 4.18
N HIS A 140 -29.36 -6.64 3.96
CA HIS A 140 -29.62 -5.98 2.69
C HIS A 140 -28.38 -5.17 2.23
N SER A 141 -28.58 -3.96 1.70
CA SER A 141 -27.50 -3.02 1.36
C SER A 141 -26.98 -2.29 2.60
N LEU A 142 -25.78 -1.72 2.50
CA LEU A 142 -25.20 -0.89 3.55
C LEU A 142 -26.11 0.32 3.85
N ILE A 143 -26.73 0.91 2.83
CA ILE A 143 -27.63 2.07 3.00
C ILE A 143 -28.85 1.73 3.85
N ASN A 144 -29.51 0.59 3.58
CA ASN A 144 -30.67 0.17 4.36
C ASN A 144 -30.27 -0.11 5.81
N SER A 145 -29.09 -0.67 5.99
CA SER A 145 -28.57 -0.99 7.30
C SER A 145 -28.16 0.25 8.11
N ILE A 146 -27.61 1.30 7.51
CA ILE A 146 -27.32 2.54 8.24
C ILE A 146 -28.62 3.28 8.59
N VAL A 147 -29.57 3.39 7.66
CA VAL A 147 -30.86 4.09 7.90
C VAL A 147 -31.67 3.42 9.01
N ARG A 148 -31.59 2.09 9.13
CA ARG A 148 -32.26 1.35 10.22
C ARG A 148 -31.59 1.50 11.59
N ASN A 149 -30.32 1.89 11.66
CA ASN A 149 -29.52 1.78 12.88
C ASN A 149 -28.97 3.11 13.41
N TYR A 150 -29.10 4.18 12.65
CA TYR A 150 -28.58 5.52 12.96
C TYR A 150 -29.65 6.56 12.66
N SER A 151 -29.58 7.70 13.33
CA SER A 151 -30.51 8.81 13.12
C SER A 151 -30.32 9.46 11.74
N ASP A 152 -31.36 10.14 11.24
CA ASP A 152 -31.30 10.87 9.98
C ASP A 152 -30.20 11.93 9.97
N ASP A 153 -29.94 12.58 11.10
CA ASP A 153 -28.86 13.56 11.24
C ASP A 153 -27.47 12.93 11.09
N GLU A 154 -27.24 11.76 11.68
CA GLU A 154 -25.98 11.02 11.53
C GLU A 154 -25.79 10.54 10.09
N VAL A 155 -26.85 10.04 9.45
CA VAL A 155 -26.82 9.60 8.06
C VAL A 155 -26.56 10.79 7.14
N ASN A 156 -27.19 11.94 7.38
CA ASN A 156 -26.93 13.16 6.62
C ASN A 156 -25.48 13.65 6.83
N ALA A 157 -24.97 13.62 8.06
CA ALA A 157 -23.59 13.98 8.36
C ALA A 157 -22.57 13.08 7.62
N LEU A 158 -22.83 11.77 7.55
CA LEU A 158 -22.03 10.82 6.75
C LEU A 158 -21.95 11.26 5.29
N PHE A 159 -23.08 11.49 4.64
CA PHE A 159 -23.11 11.88 3.23
C PHE A 159 -22.43 13.24 3.01
N CYS A 160 -22.66 14.21 3.91
CA CYS A 160 -22.01 15.52 3.85
C CYS A 160 -20.50 15.41 3.95
N LYS A 161 -20.00 14.50 4.78
CA LYS A 161 -18.57 14.23 4.92
C LYS A 161 -17.98 13.54 3.69
N ILE A 162 -18.69 12.59 3.09
CA ILE A 162 -18.27 11.96 1.84
C ILE A 162 -18.17 13.01 0.73
N GLY A 163 -19.20 13.86 0.62
CA GLY A 163 -19.33 14.88 -0.41
C GLY A 163 -19.33 14.30 -1.83
N LYS A 164 -19.11 15.16 -2.82
CA LYS A 164 -19.13 14.74 -4.23
C LYS A 164 -17.98 13.77 -4.54
N LEU A 165 -18.29 12.69 -5.24
CA LEU A 165 -17.29 11.70 -5.66
C LEU A 165 -16.76 12.00 -7.07
N PRO A 166 -15.46 11.76 -7.33
CA PRO A 166 -14.89 12.02 -8.64
C PRO A 166 -15.44 11.04 -9.68
N ARG A 167 -16.00 11.58 -10.77
CA ARG A 167 -16.41 10.79 -11.94
C ARG A 167 -15.31 10.79 -12.99
N ILE A 168 -15.00 9.62 -13.54
CA ILE A 168 -14.23 9.52 -14.77
C ILE A 168 -15.22 9.28 -15.91
N LYS A 169 -15.25 10.18 -16.90
CA LYS A 169 -16.10 10.01 -18.08
C LYS A 169 -15.61 8.80 -18.88
N ASN A 170 -16.52 7.87 -19.18
CA ASN A 170 -16.23 6.73 -20.06
C ASN A 170 -15.72 7.25 -21.42
N GLY A 171 -14.69 6.58 -21.97
CA GLY A 171 -14.11 6.96 -23.26
C GLY A 171 -13.02 8.04 -23.21
N GLN A 172 -12.75 8.66 -22.06
CA GLN A 172 -11.60 9.57 -21.94
C GLN A 172 -10.28 8.83 -22.12
N SER A 173 -9.49 9.27 -23.10
CA SER A 173 -8.12 8.82 -23.24
C SER A 173 -7.22 9.50 -22.22
N ARG A 174 -6.42 8.71 -21.50
CA ARG A 174 -5.40 9.22 -20.57
C ARG A 174 -4.05 8.63 -20.94
N TYR A 175 -3.17 9.52 -21.35
CA TYR A 175 -1.78 9.23 -21.70
C TYR A 175 -0.93 9.43 -20.45
N LEU A 176 -0.16 8.40 -20.10
CA LEU A 176 0.84 8.55 -19.04
C LEU A 176 2.04 9.30 -19.61
N ASN A 177 2.40 10.44 -19.03
CA ASN A 177 3.65 11.12 -19.36
C ASN A 177 4.83 10.36 -18.71
N ALA A 178 5.82 10.00 -19.53
CA ALA A 178 7.03 9.30 -19.08
C ALA A 178 7.87 10.16 -18.11
N ASP A 179 7.91 11.48 -18.30
CA ASP A 179 8.66 12.41 -17.44
C ASP A 179 8.14 12.42 -16.02
N ALA A 180 6.81 12.32 -15.88
CA ALA A 180 6.18 12.22 -14.57
C ALA A 180 6.59 10.94 -13.83
N VAL A 181 7.03 9.89 -14.53
CA VAL A 181 7.38 8.58 -13.96
C VAL A 181 8.89 8.45 -13.68
N PHE A 182 9.74 9.18 -14.40
CA PHE A 182 11.19 8.92 -14.47
C PHE A 182 11.94 8.97 -13.13
N ASN A 183 11.51 9.82 -12.19
CA ASN A 183 12.24 10.07 -10.94
C ASN A 183 11.48 9.61 -9.68
N GLN A 184 10.39 8.86 -9.83
CA GLN A 184 9.53 8.51 -8.70
C GLN A 184 9.92 7.19 -8.04
N VAL A 185 10.00 7.18 -6.71
CA VAL A 185 10.07 5.97 -5.87
C VAL A 185 8.66 5.64 -5.37
N PHE A 186 7.81 5.19 -6.29
CA PHE A 186 6.35 5.10 -6.06
C PHE A 186 5.95 4.36 -4.78
N ILE A 187 6.60 3.23 -4.48
CA ILE A 187 6.25 2.40 -3.33
C ILE A 187 6.83 3.02 -2.05
N PHE A 188 8.03 3.58 -2.14
CA PHE A 188 8.64 4.30 -1.02
C PHE A 188 7.82 5.54 -0.62
N ASP A 189 7.38 6.35 -1.58
CA ASP A 189 6.58 7.54 -1.34
C ASP A 189 5.17 7.18 -0.84
N LEU A 190 4.57 6.13 -1.38
CA LEU A 190 3.32 5.56 -0.86
C LEU A 190 3.48 5.15 0.62
N LEU A 191 4.56 4.44 0.96
CA LEU A 191 4.82 4.02 2.33
C LEU A 191 5.00 5.23 3.25
N ASN A 192 5.76 6.24 2.84
CA ASN A 192 5.91 7.48 3.61
C ASN A 192 4.56 8.14 3.89
N ALA A 193 3.72 8.30 2.87
CA ALA A 193 2.42 8.94 3.00
C ALA A 193 1.51 8.16 3.97
N GLU A 194 1.50 6.82 3.86
CA GLU A 194 0.70 5.98 4.74
C GLU A 194 1.21 5.95 6.19
N LEU A 195 2.52 5.93 6.40
CA LEU A 195 3.10 6.03 7.75
C LEU A 195 2.80 7.39 8.40
N ILE A 196 2.77 8.48 7.62
CA ILE A 196 2.34 9.80 8.11
C ILE A 196 0.86 9.75 8.51
N ARG A 197 0.00 9.22 7.63
CA ARG A 197 -1.45 9.13 7.88
C ARG A 197 -1.75 8.29 9.13
N LEU A 198 -1.07 7.16 9.29
CA LEU A 198 -1.18 6.25 10.44
C LEU A 198 -0.42 6.74 11.68
N LYS A 199 0.24 7.91 11.62
CA LYS A 199 1.03 8.51 12.71
C LYS A 199 2.18 7.62 13.22
N GLU A 200 2.74 6.78 12.35
CA GLU A 200 3.81 5.83 12.66
C GLU A 200 5.20 6.47 12.63
N ARG A 201 5.43 7.42 13.54
CA ARG A 201 6.61 8.28 13.57
C ARG A 201 7.93 7.50 13.64
N THR A 202 7.98 6.44 14.43
CA THR A 202 9.19 5.63 14.62
C THR A 202 9.60 4.90 13.34
N ILE A 203 8.65 4.26 12.66
CA ILE A 203 8.93 3.52 11.42
C ILE A 203 9.25 4.49 10.29
N LEU A 204 8.52 5.61 10.21
CA LEU A 204 8.80 6.70 9.27
C LEU A 204 10.22 7.24 9.44
N TYR A 205 10.65 7.46 10.68
CA TYR A 205 12.01 7.90 10.98
C TYR A 205 13.05 6.90 10.47
N CYS A 206 12.86 5.62 10.76
CA CYS A 206 13.77 4.57 10.32
C CYS A 206 13.87 4.49 8.79
N LEU A 207 12.74 4.59 8.10
CA LEU A 207 12.67 4.58 6.64
C LEU A 207 13.41 5.78 6.04
N LYS A 208 13.18 6.99 6.57
CA LYS A 208 13.89 8.21 6.15
C LYS A 208 15.38 8.17 6.44
N TYR A 209 15.77 7.61 7.59
CA TYR A 209 17.17 7.42 7.97
C TYR A 209 17.89 6.52 6.96
N ILE A 210 17.31 5.36 6.63
CA ILE A 210 17.85 4.44 5.63
C ILE A 210 18.00 5.14 4.28
N CYS A 211 16.98 5.88 3.84
CA CYS A 211 17.05 6.65 2.60
C CYS A 211 18.23 7.63 2.62
N LYS A 212 18.36 8.46 3.66
CA LYS A 212 19.49 9.40 3.82
C LYS A 212 20.84 8.67 3.88
N LEU A 213 20.89 7.51 4.52
CA LEU A 213 22.13 6.76 4.69
C LEU A 213 22.64 6.21 3.35
N PHE A 214 21.77 5.70 2.49
CA PHE A 214 22.14 4.96 1.28
C PHE A 214 21.99 5.74 -0.03
N ARG A 215 21.12 6.75 -0.08
CA ARG A 215 20.83 7.49 -1.33
C ARG A 215 22.10 8.08 -1.92
N ASN A 216 22.31 7.81 -3.20
CA ASN A 216 23.48 8.24 -3.98
C ASN A 216 24.83 7.79 -3.41
N LYS A 217 24.87 6.75 -2.56
CA LYS A 217 26.11 6.20 -2.02
C LYS A 217 26.47 4.86 -2.65
N ILE A 218 27.78 4.61 -2.74
CA ILE A 218 28.36 3.32 -3.12
C ILE A 218 28.95 2.69 -1.87
N ILE A 219 28.52 1.48 -1.54
CA ILE A 219 29.00 0.74 -0.36
C ILE A 219 29.77 -0.50 -0.80
N LYS A 220 30.95 -0.71 -0.22
CA LYS A 220 31.67 -1.98 -0.36
C LYS A 220 31.11 -2.99 0.65
N PHE A 221 30.52 -4.08 0.15
CA PHE A 221 29.98 -5.18 0.95
C PHE A 221 30.55 -6.51 0.45
N LYS A 222 31.25 -7.25 1.33
CA LYS A 222 31.91 -8.53 1.01
C LYS A 222 32.74 -8.47 -0.30
N GLY A 223 33.58 -7.44 -0.44
CA GLY A 223 34.43 -7.24 -1.61
C GLY A 223 33.73 -6.67 -2.86
N LYS A 224 32.39 -6.50 -2.85
CA LYS A 224 31.62 -5.99 -3.99
C LYS A 224 31.14 -4.56 -3.75
N ARG A 225 31.15 -3.71 -4.77
CA ARG A 225 30.54 -2.37 -4.73
C ARG A 225 29.05 -2.48 -5.00
N VAL A 226 28.22 -1.91 -4.13
CA VAL A 226 26.76 -1.85 -4.28
C VAL A 226 26.35 -0.39 -4.37
N THR A 227 25.73 -0.02 -5.47
CA THR A 227 25.12 1.30 -5.68
C THR A 227 23.63 1.22 -5.40
N PHE A 228 23.13 2.04 -4.49
CA PHE A 228 21.70 2.10 -4.18
C PHE A 228 20.98 3.00 -5.19
N ILE A 229 20.48 2.39 -6.26
CA ILE A 229 19.58 3.01 -7.25
C ILE A 229 18.12 3.04 -6.77
N THR A 230 17.30 3.83 -7.45
CA THR A 230 15.88 4.12 -7.16
C THR A 230 15.06 2.86 -6.86
N CYS A 231 15.18 1.80 -7.65
CA CYS A 231 14.41 0.57 -7.43
C CYS A 231 14.71 -0.13 -6.09
N TYR A 232 15.91 0.06 -5.51
CA TYR A 232 16.22 -0.51 -4.18
C TYR A 232 15.38 0.15 -3.08
N PHE A 233 15.03 1.43 -3.20
CA PHE A 233 14.18 2.09 -2.21
C PHE A 233 12.76 1.55 -2.26
N ASP A 234 12.23 1.28 -3.45
CA ASP A 234 10.93 0.61 -3.59
C ASP A 234 10.97 -0.84 -3.08
N MET A 235 12.09 -1.57 -3.25
CA MET A 235 12.27 -2.89 -2.64
C MET A 235 12.33 -2.85 -1.11
N ILE A 236 13.04 -1.85 -0.55
CA ILE A 236 13.07 -1.62 0.89
C ILE A 236 11.64 -1.32 1.39
N ALA A 237 10.92 -0.45 0.68
CA ALA A 237 9.55 -0.10 1.03
C ALA A 237 8.61 -1.31 0.97
N LEU A 238 8.75 -2.21 -0.01
CA LEU A 238 8.01 -3.47 -0.02
C LEU A 238 8.27 -4.32 1.22
N ALA A 239 9.54 -4.49 1.60
CA ALA A 239 9.88 -5.27 2.78
C ALA A 239 9.24 -4.67 4.04
N PHE A 240 9.21 -3.33 4.13
CA PHE A 240 8.51 -2.62 5.19
C PHE A 240 6.99 -2.82 5.13
N PHE A 241 6.36 -2.66 3.97
CA PHE A 241 4.92 -2.93 3.81
C PHE A 241 4.56 -4.34 4.25
N HIS A 242 5.30 -5.34 3.77
CA HIS A 242 5.09 -6.72 4.14
C HIS A 242 5.27 -6.89 5.65
N ALA A 243 6.37 -6.43 6.23
CA ALA A 243 6.63 -6.59 7.65
C ALA A 243 5.55 -5.92 8.51
N TYR A 244 5.21 -4.69 8.18
CA TYR A 244 4.24 -3.89 8.91
C TYR A 244 2.83 -4.51 8.90
N LEU A 245 2.38 -4.98 7.73
CA LEU A 245 1.07 -5.64 7.60
C LEU A 245 1.04 -7.08 8.14
N ARG A 246 2.20 -7.69 8.37
CA ARG A 246 2.35 -9.10 8.78
C ARG A 246 2.60 -9.27 10.28
N GLY A 247 2.72 -8.19 11.05
CA GLY A 247 3.05 -8.27 12.48
C GLY A 247 4.55 -8.37 12.75
N ASP A 248 5.37 -7.64 11.99
CA ASP A 248 6.84 -7.63 12.10
C ASP A 248 7.52 -9.03 12.15
N PRO A 249 7.26 -9.91 11.16
CA PRO A 249 7.85 -11.25 11.13
C PRO A 249 9.37 -11.18 11.21
N GLU A 250 9.96 -12.09 11.99
CA GLU A 250 11.40 -12.14 12.29
C GLU A 250 11.95 -10.87 12.96
N ARG A 251 11.07 -10.05 13.55
CA ARG A 251 11.39 -8.77 14.19
C ARG A 251 12.11 -7.83 13.23
N PHE A 252 11.75 -7.87 11.95
CA PHE A 252 12.45 -7.14 10.89
C PHE A 252 12.53 -5.64 11.17
N LEU A 253 11.39 -4.95 11.30
CA LEU A 253 11.27 -3.53 11.64
C LEU A 253 11.88 -3.22 13.00
N SER A 254 11.67 -4.08 14.00
CA SER A 254 12.27 -3.94 15.33
C SER A 254 13.81 -3.96 15.28
N ARG A 255 14.39 -4.83 14.45
CA ARG A 255 15.85 -4.88 14.23
C ARG A 255 16.35 -3.69 13.41
N ILE A 256 15.55 -3.19 12.47
CA ILE A 256 15.86 -1.94 11.76
C ILE A 256 15.87 -0.75 12.72
N LYS A 257 14.91 -0.64 13.63
CA LYS A 257 14.90 0.37 14.69
C LYS A 257 16.18 0.32 15.52
N ARG A 258 16.58 -0.89 15.96
CA ARG A 258 17.85 -1.08 16.69
C ARG A 258 19.06 -0.66 15.86
N PHE A 259 19.07 -0.98 14.56
CA PHE A 259 20.14 -0.56 13.66
C PHE A 259 20.27 0.96 13.60
N VAL A 260 19.16 1.67 13.37
CA VAL A 260 19.15 3.14 13.31
C VAL A 260 19.68 3.71 14.62
N TRP A 261 19.19 3.22 15.76
CA TRP A 261 19.67 3.65 17.08
C TRP A 261 21.19 3.44 17.26
N VAL A 262 21.74 2.30 16.85
CA VAL A 262 23.19 2.03 16.92
C VAL A 262 23.99 2.96 16.00
N MET A 263 23.46 3.25 14.80
CA MET A 263 24.16 4.13 13.85
C MET A 263 24.26 5.56 14.38
N GLU A 264 23.26 6.03 15.11
CA GLU A 264 23.23 7.38 15.69
C GLU A 264 24.00 7.48 17.00
N ASN A 265 23.83 6.52 17.90
CA ASN A 265 24.34 6.60 19.27
C ASN A 265 25.65 5.80 19.49
N GLY A 266 26.02 4.93 18.56
CA GLY A 266 27.20 4.08 18.72
C GLY A 266 28.48 4.92 18.74
N LYS A 267 29.24 4.90 19.85
CA LYS A 267 30.48 5.69 19.99
C LYS A 267 31.66 5.13 19.16
N LYS A 268 31.68 3.83 18.86
CA LYS A 268 32.78 3.15 18.15
C LYS A 268 32.41 2.89 16.69
N THR A 269 33.28 3.28 15.75
CA THR A 269 33.12 3.03 14.30
C THR A 269 32.88 1.55 13.99
N MET A 270 33.61 0.64 14.65
CA MET A 270 33.47 -0.80 14.46
C MET A 270 32.05 -1.30 14.79
N LEU A 271 31.38 -0.73 15.80
CA LEU A 271 30.01 -1.10 16.15
C LEU A 271 29.02 -0.69 15.04
N ARG A 272 29.17 0.52 14.50
CA ARG A 272 28.35 1.03 13.38
C ARG A 272 28.53 0.17 12.13
N VAL A 273 29.78 -0.20 11.81
CA VAL A 273 30.10 -1.08 10.67
C VAL A 273 29.48 -2.47 10.84
N ARG A 274 29.60 -3.08 12.02
CA ARG A 274 28.96 -4.38 12.32
C ARG A 274 27.44 -4.30 12.22
N ALA A 275 26.83 -3.22 12.71
CA ALA A 275 25.40 -2.98 12.62
C ALA A 275 24.95 -2.86 11.17
N LEU A 276 25.66 -2.08 10.35
CA LEU A 276 25.40 -1.95 8.91
C LEU A 276 25.43 -3.31 8.20
N PHE A 277 26.48 -4.10 8.41
CA PHE A 277 26.58 -5.42 7.79
C PHE A 277 25.50 -6.39 8.26
N SER A 278 25.13 -6.33 9.54
CA SER A 278 24.05 -7.13 10.11
C SER A 278 22.70 -6.77 9.49
N SER A 279 22.43 -5.48 9.27
CA SER A 279 21.20 -4.99 8.64
C SER A 279 21.12 -5.38 7.16
N LEU A 280 22.21 -5.25 6.41
CA LEU A 280 22.24 -5.68 5.01
C LEU A 280 21.98 -7.20 4.89
N SER A 281 22.55 -7.99 5.81
CA SER A 281 22.27 -9.43 5.89
C SER A 281 20.81 -9.72 6.26
N LEU A 282 20.22 -8.95 7.18
CA LEU A 282 18.80 -9.03 7.54
C LEU A 282 17.91 -8.78 6.32
N PHE A 283 18.10 -7.66 5.61
CA PHE A 283 17.35 -7.34 4.38
C PHE A 283 17.44 -8.47 3.36
N ARG A 284 18.66 -8.96 3.10
CA ARG A 284 18.88 -10.06 2.14
C ARG A 284 18.11 -11.32 2.51
N ARG A 285 18.18 -11.76 3.78
CA ARG A 285 17.45 -12.94 4.25
C ARG A 285 15.94 -12.76 4.19
N TYR A 286 15.47 -11.59 4.63
CA TYR A 286 14.05 -11.25 4.63
C TYR A 286 13.47 -11.26 3.21
N CYS A 287 14.14 -10.58 2.28
CA CYS A 287 13.71 -10.52 0.89
C CYS A 287 13.80 -11.88 0.19
N LYS A 288 14.81 -12.71 0.51
CA LYS A 288 14.87 -14.09 0.00
C LYS A 288 13.63 -14.89 0.44
N LYS A 289 13.32 -14.84 1.73
CA LYS A 289 12.28 -15.69 2.33
C LYS A 289 10.88 -15.26 1.92
N HIS A 290 10.60 -13.95 1.96
CA HIS A 290 9.24 -13.44 1.76
C HIS A 290 9.00 -12.94 0.34
N LEU A 291 9.98 -12.30 -0.28
CA LEU A 291 9.83 -11.73 -1.63
C LEU A 291 10.40 -12.62 -2.75
N SER A 292 10.98 -13.78 -2.39
CA SER A 292 11.63 -14.71 -3.33
C SER A 292 12.77 -14.08 -4.14
N ILE A 293 13.50 -13.12 -3.57
CA ILE A 293 14.69 -12.54 -4.21
C ILE A 293 15.84 -13.54 -4.17
N SER A 294 16.40 -13.89 -5.32
CA SER A 294 17.57 -14.78 -5.38
C SER A 294 18.76 -14.20 -4.61
N VAL A 295 19.52 -15.11 -4.00
CA VAL A 295 20.74 -14.78 -3.27
C VAL A 295 21.92 -15.66 -3.68
N SER A 296 21.83 -16.41 -4.77
CA SER A 296 22.91 -17.27 -5.27
C SER A 296 24.13 -16.43 -5.66
N ASP A 297 23.90 -15.42 -6.49
CA ASP A 297 24.92 -14.57 -7.09
C ASP A 297 24.32 -13.17 -7.42
N PRO A 298 25.16 -12.15 -7.70
CA PRO A 298 24.67 -10.80 -7.96
C PRO A 298 23.79 -10.64 -9.21
N ALA A 299 24.03 -11.44 -10.27
CA ALA A 299 23.27 -11.32 -11.50
C ALA A 299 21.85 -11.85 -11.28
N SER A 300 21.73 -13.06 -10.72
CA SER A 300 20.43 -13.66 -10.35
C SER A 300 19.66 -12.80 -9.35
N ALA A 301 20.35 -12.19 -8.37
CA ALA A 301 19.72 -11.30 -7.40
C ALA A 301 19.16 -10.03 -8.06
N LYS A 302 19.90 -9.44 -9.01
CA LYS A 302 19.47 -8.29 -9.79
C LYS A 302 18.25 -8.62 -10.64
N GLU A 303 18.27 -9.73 -11.38
CA GLU A 303 17.12 -10.17 -12.18
C GLU A 303 15.88 -10.38 -11.32
N SER A 304 16.02 -11.06 -10.19
CA SER A 304 14.91 -11.27 -9.25
C SER A 304 14.32 -9.96 -8.71
N ILE A 305 15.17 -8.96 -8.41
CA ILE A 305 14.72 -7.62 -7.99
C ILE A 305 13.90 -6.95 -9.10
N LEU A 306 14.40 -6.99 -10.33
CA LEU A 306 13.72 -6.38 -11.48
C LEU A 306 12.39 -7.07 -11.78
N ASP A 307 12.33 -8.39 -11.64
CA ASP A 307 11.09 -9.17 -11.80
C ASP A 307 10.04 -8.82 -10.76
N ILE A 308 10.43 -8.62 -9.50
CA ILE A 308 9.52 -8.18 -8.45
C ILE A 308 9.09 -6.74 -8.69
N TYR A 309 10.02 -5.86 -9.06
CA TYR A 309 9.72 -4.47 -9.38
C TYR A 309 8.68 -4.36 -10.50
N ALA A 310 8.79 -5.21 -11.53
CA ALA A 310 7.83 -5.28 -12.63
C ALA A 310 6.41 -5.68 -12.17
N LYS A 311 6.24 -6.39 -11.03
CA LYS A 311 4.93 -6.81 -10.52
C LYS A 311 4.08 -5.65 -9.99
N PHE A 312 4.64 -4.46 -9.77
CA PHE A 312 3.88 -3.30 -9.28
C PHE A 312 3.01 -2.68 -10.37
N PHE A 313 3.50 -2.76 -11.60
CA PHE A 313 2.92 -2.08 -12.73
C PHE A 313 1.92 -3.01 -13.42
N ALA A 314 0.74 -2.47 -13.75
CA ALA A 314 -0.24 -3.23 -14.52
C ALA A 314 0.21 -3.45 -15.97
N VAL A 315 0.98 -2.51 -16.51
CA VAL A 315 1.66 -2.63 -17.80
C VAL A 315 3.06 -3.12 -17.52
N LYS A 316 3.43 -4.28 -18.08
CA LYS A 316 4.79 -4.80 -17.96
C LYS A 316 5.75 -3.73 -18.50
N PRO A 317 6.58 -3.09 -17.66
CA PRO A 317 7.65 -2.25 -18.15
C PRO A 317 8.61 -3.25 -18.74
N SER A 318 8.70 -3.39 -20.08
CA SER A 318 9.30 -4.52 -20.81
C SER A 318 10.81 -4.70 -20.55
N TYR A 319 11.06 -5.05 -19.30
CA TYR A 319 12.26 -5.25 -18.53
C TYR A 319 13.02 -3.97 -18.26
N ILE A 320 13.05 -3.63 -16.99
CA ILE A 320 13.70 -2.48 -16.39
C ILE A 320 15.21 -2.50 -16.76
N SER A 321 15.81 -1.31 -16.85
CA SER A 321 17.22 -1.11 -17.17
C SER A 321 18.10 -1.54 -16.00
N ASP A 322 19.40 -1.58 -16.23
CA ASP A 322 20.38 -1.93 -15.20
C ASP A 322 20.39 -0.95 -14.02
N GLU A 323 19.92 0.27 -14.25
CA GLU A 323 19.77 1.32 -13.24
C GLU A 323 18.42 1.28 -12.50
N GLY A 324 17.56 0.29 -12.77
CA GLY A 324 16.28 0.14 -12.07
C GLY A 324 15.14 0.99 -12.63
N TYR A 325 15.36 1.68 -13.75
CA TYR A 325 14.33 2.44 -14.45
C TYR A 325 13.73 1.65 -15.62
N PRO A 326 12.41 1.69 -15.86
CA PRO A 326 11.84 1.10 -17.07
C PRO A 326 12.61 1.51 -18.35
N ARG A 327 13.06 0.54 -19.16
CA ARG A 327 13.99 0.76 -20.31
C ARG A 327 13.50 1.78 -21.33
N TRP A 328 12.18 1.88 -21.51
CA TRP A 328 11.58 2.83 -22.43
C TRP A 328 11.72 4.29 -21.97
N ILE A 329 12.06 4.56 -20.71
CA ILE A 329 12.27 5.93 -20.24
C ILE A 329 13.57 6.53 -20.80
N ARG A 330 14.55 5.71 -21.22
CA ARG A 330 15.79 6.23 -21.86
C ARG A 330 15.62 6.62 -23.32
N LYS A 331 14.49 6.28 -23.94
CA LYS A 331 14.24 6.46 -25.39
C LYS A 331 13.28 7.61 -25.69
N CYS A 332 12.82 8.31 -24.66
CA CYS A 332 12.07 9.56 -24.75
C CYS A 332 12.96 10.65 -24.16
#